data_AF-A0A443QYT1-F1
#
_entry.id   AF-A0A443QYT1-F1
#
_cell.length_a   1.000
_cell.length_b   1.000
_cell.length_c   1.000
_cell.angle_alpha   90.00
_cell.angle_beta   90.00
_cell.angle_gamma   90.00
#
_symmetry.space_group_name_H-M   'P 1'
#
loop_
_entity.id
_entity.type
_entity.pdbx_description
1 polymer ?
#
loop_
_entity_poly.entity_id
_entity_poly.type
_entity_poly.pdbx_seq_one_letter_code
_entity_poly.pdbx_strand_id
1 'polypeptide(L)'
;MLIKRKMLLQSKPRKGGQIRFTHQQTIELENRFQSQKYLSPPERKKIASKLGLSERQVKTWFQNRRAKFRRIRQFVPVDNVNQQCDNSSKSSDES
;
A
#
# COMPACT_ATOMS: atom_id res chain seq x y z
N MET A 1 11.90 -6.04 -22.23
CA MET A 1 10.49 -5.60 -22.31
C MET A 1 9.61 -6.79 -22.66
N LEU A 2 8.43 -6.88 -22.03
CA LEU A 2 7.32 -7.81 -22.32
C LEU A 2 7.58 -9.33 -22.19
N ILE A 3 7.25 -9.87 -21.01
CA ILE A 3 6.62 -11.20 -20.93
C ILE A 3 5.13 -10.98 -20.65
N LYS A 4 4.39 -10.96 -21.77
CA LYS A 4 2.99 -11.29 -21.98
C LYS A 4 2.22 -11.72 -20.71
N ARG A 5 1.35 -10.84 -20.18
CA ARG A 5 0.16 -11.34 -19.48
C ARG A 5 -0.94 -11.51 -20.51
N LYS A 6 -0.89 -12.69 -21.14
CA LYS A 6 -1.87 -13.29 -22.05
C LYS A 6 -3.28 -12.82 -21.70
N MET A 7 -3.95 -12.23 -22.69
CA MET A 7 -5.39 -12.08 -22.70
C MET A 7 -6.04 -13.45 -22.54
N LEU A 8 -6.76 -13.66 -21.44
CA LEU A 8 -7.90 -14.56 -21.42
C LEU A 8 -9.09 -13.73 -20.92
N LEU A 9 -9.95 -13.41 -21.89
CA LEU A 9 -11.30 -12.93 -21.66
C LEU A 9 -12.05 -13.98 -20.82
N GLN A 10 -12.25 -13.66 -19.56
CA GLN A 10 -13.57 -13.78 -18.94
C GLN A 10 -13.80 -12.49 -18.15
N SER A 11 -14.00 -11.39 -18.87
CA SER A 11 -14.58 -10.18 -18.29
C SER A 11 -16.06 -10.44 -18.00
N LYS A 12 -16.32 -11.27 -16.98
CA LYS A 12 -17.48 -11.01 -16.13
C LYS A 12 -17.30 -9.56 -15.67
N PRO A 13 -18.24 -8.65 -15.94
CA PRO A 13 -18.15 -7.31 -15.39
C PRO A 13 -17.97 -7.50 -13.89
N ARG A 14 -16.82 -7.09 -13.36
CA ARG A 14 -16.61 -7.06 -11.91
C ARG A 14 -17.68 -6.09 -11.42
N LYS A 15 -18.79 -6.63 -10.91
CA LYS A 15 -19.88 -5.86 -10.30
C LYS A 15 -19.25 -5.06 -9.17
N GLY A 16 -18.95 -3.79 -9.42
CA GLY A 16 -18.16 -2.98 -8.51
C GLY A 16 -17.15 -2.17 -9.29
N GLY A 17 -17.59 -1.01 -9.79
CA GLY A 17 -16.71 0.01 -10.32
C GLY A 17 -15.57 0.28 -9.34
N GLN A 18 -14.40 0.64 -9.87
CA GLN A 18 -13.24 0.98 -9.05
C GLN A 18 -13.60 2.18 -8.15
N ILE A 19 -13.90 1.91 -6.88
CA ILE A 19 -14.17 2.97 -5.91
C ILE A 19 -12.87 3.73 -5.69
N ARG A 20 -12.85 5.00 -6.09
CA ARG A 20 -11.75 5.92 -5.79
C ARG A 20 -11.90 6.36 -4.34
N PHE A 21 -10.79 6.37 -3.59
CA PHE A 21 -10.79 6.98 -2.26
C PHE A 21 -11.02 8.48 -2.38
N THR A 22 -11.68 9.05 -1.38
CA THR A 22 -11.86 10.50 -1.29
C THR A 22 -10.50 11.19 -1.10
N HIS A 23 -10.46 12.50 -1.32
CA HIS A 23 -9.25 13.28 -1.11
C HIS A 23 -8.75 13.17 0.35
N GLN A 24 -9.68 13.31 1.31
CA GLN A 24 -9.39 13.20 2.75
C GLN A 24 -8.84 11.81 3.12
N GLN A 25 -9.45 10.74 2.61
CA GLN A 25 -8.94 9.37 2.82
C GLN A 25 -7.51 9.20 2.29
N THR A 26 -7.22 9.79 1.13
CA THR A 26 -5.89 9.71 0.52
C THR A 26 -4.83 10.46 1.34
N ILE A 27 -5.17 11.66 1.85
CA ILE A 27 -4.27 12.44 2.72
C ILE A 27 -3.92 11.66 3.98
N GLU A 28 -4.92 11.12 4.68
CA GLU A 28 -4.72 10.37 5.92
C GLU A 28 -3.85 9.11 5.71
N LEU A 29 -4.09 8.38 4.61
CA LEU A 29 -3.28 7.23 4.23
C LEU A 29 -1.83 7.63 3.92
N GLU A 30 -1.61 8.76 3.23
CA GLU A 30 -0.27 9.27 2.93
C GLU A 30 0.46 9.75 4.19
N ASN A 31 -0.22 10.50 5.06
CA ASN A 31 0.33 10.97 6.33
C ASN A 31 0.79 9.79 7.19
N ARG A 32 -0.03 8.74 7.30
CA ARG A 32 0.38 7.51 7.99
C ARG A 32 1.53 6.81 7.28
N PHE A 33 1.54 6.77 5.95
CA PHE A 33 2.62 6.14 5.20
C PHE A 33 3.95 6.86 5.43
N GLN A 34 3.96 8.19 5.58
CA GLN A 34 5.16 8.96 5.86
C GLN A 34 5.82 8.53 7.17
N SER A 35 5.06 8.36 8.24
CA SER A 35 5.57 7.87 9.52
C SER A 35 5.86 6.37 9.52
N GLN A 36 5.06 5.56 8.84
CA GLN A 36 5.17 4.10 8.89
C GLN A 36 4.85 3.42 7.56
N LYS A 37 5.85 2.77 6.96
CA LYS A 37 5.73 2.16 5.61
C LYS A 37 4.96 0.83 5.59
N TYR A 38 4.81 0.19 6.75
CA TYR A 38 4.17 -1.12 6.94
C TYR A 38 3.26 -1.11 8.16
N LEU A 39 2.01 -1.54 8.01
CA LEU A 39 1.06 -1.60 9.12
C LEU A 39 0.95 -3.00 9.71
N SER A 40 0.99 -3.09 11.04
CA SER A 40 0.58 -4.29 11.77
C SER A 40 -0.95 -4.52 11.65
N PRO A 41 -1.47 -5.73 11.94
CA PRO A 41 -2.91 -6.00 11.94
C PRO A 41 -3.76 -5.02 12.79
N PRO A 42 -3.44 -4.72 14.06
CA PRO A 42 -4.28 -3.83 14.87
C PRO A 42 -4.29 -2.39 14.34
N GLU A 43 -3.15 -1.90 13.84
CA GLU A 43 -3.05 -0.56 13.26
C GLU A 43 -3.86 -0.44 11.97
N ARG A 44 -3.84 -1.49 11.15
CA ARG A 44 -4.65 -1.57 9.93
C ARG A 44 -6.13 -1.51 10.26
N LYS A 45 -6.58 -2.25 11.28
CA LYS A 45 -7.96 -2.20 11.77
C LYS A 45 -8.33 -0.79 12.23
N LYS A 46 -7.47 -0.13 13.01
CA LYS A 46 -7.69 1.24 13.49
C LYS A 46 -7.87 2.25 12.35
N ILE A 47 -7.01 2.19 11.32
CA ILE A 47 -7.08 3.08 10.16
C ILE A 47 -8.30 2.78 9.29
N ALA A 48 -8.61 1.50 9.11
CA ALA A 48 -9.79 1.04 8.39
C ALA A 48 -11.08 1.63 9.02
N SER A 49 -11.23 1.48 10.34
CA SER A 49 -12.34 2.07 11.10
C SER A 49 -12.37 3.59 11.00
N LYS A 50 -11.23 4.28 11.16
CA LYS A 50 -11.14 5.75 11.08
C LYS A 50 -11.61 6.30 9.73
N LEU A 51 -11.26 5.60 8.64
CA LEU A 51 -11.49 6.08 7.27
C LEU A 51 -12.76 5.52 6.62
N GLY A 52 -13.51 4.65 7.32
CA GLY A 52 -14.67 3.95 6.77
C GLY A 52 -14.28 3.01 5.61
N LEU A 53 -13.10 2.40 5.68
CA LEU A 53 -12.56 1.48 4.68
C LEU A 53 -12.47 0.07 5.24
N SER A 54 -12.40 -0.94 4.37
CA SER A 54 -12.03 -2.30 4.79
C SER A 54 -10.53 -2.43 5.04
N GLU A 55 -10.14 -3.31 5.95
CA GLU A 55 -8.72 -3.65 6.19
C GLU A 55 -8.01 -4.09 4.91
N ARG A 56 -8.72 -4.80 4.02
CA ARG A 56 -8.21 -5.21 2.71
C ARG A 56 -7.87 -4.01 1.83
N GLN A 57 -8.74 -3.00 1.77
CA GLN A 57 -8.49 -1.77 1.00
C GLN A 57 -7.25 -1.04 1.53
N VAL A 58 -7.12 -0.91 2.85
CA VAL A 58 -5.94 -0.31 3.48
C VAL A 58 -4.68 -1.12 3.15
N LYS A 59 -4.72 -2.46 3.28
CA LYS A 59 -3.61 -3.34 2.91
C LYS A 59 -3.17 -3.14 1.46
N THR A 60 -4.12 -3.17 0.52
CA THR A 60 -3.84 -2.99 -0.92
C THR A 60 -3.28 -1.61 -1.22
N TRP A 61 -3.80 -0.55 -0.60
CA TRP A 61 -3.26 0.79 -0.77
C TRP A 61 -1.81 0.87 -0.29
N PHE A 62 -1.49 0.34 0.90
CA PHE A 62 -0.11 0.33 1.41
C PHE A 62 0.85 -0.50 0.53
N GLN A 63 0.39 -1.63 -0.02
CA GLN A 63 1.17 -2.41 -0.99
C GLN A 63 1.47 -1.60 -2.26
N ASN A 64 0.46 -0.96 -2.84
CA ASN A 64 0.60 -0.13 -4.02
C ASN A 64 1.49 1.09 -3.75
N ARG A 65 1.35 1.71 -2.57
CA ARG A 65 2.14 2.87 -2.17
C ARG A 65 3.62 2.54 -2.05
N ARG A 66 3.97 1.40 -1.42
CA ARG A 66 5.35 0.89 -1.38
C ARG A 66 5.90 0.57 -2.75
N ALA A 67 5.11 -0.03 -3.64
CA ALA A 67 5.53 -0.28 -5.02
C ALA A 67 5.86 1.03 -5.74
N LYS A 68 5.02 2.06 -5.61
CA LYS A 68 5.30 3.40 -6.16
C LYS A 68 6.56 4.01 -5.55
N PHE A 69 6.73 3.92 -4.23
CA PHE A 69 7.91 4.43 -3.53
C PHE A 69 9.21 3.79 -4.01
N ARG A 70 9.23 2.45 -4.18
CA ARG A 70 10.40 1.74 -4.73
C ARG A 70 10.71 2.15 -6.16
N ARG A 71 9.69 2.29 -7.02
CA ARG A 71 9.91 2.76 -8.40
C ARG A 71 10.54 4.13 -8.41
N ILE A 72 10.01 5.08 -7.65
CA ILE A 72 10.58 6.43 -7.58
C ILE A 72 12.05 6.36 -7.17
N ARG A 73 12.38 5.63 -6.08
CA ARG A 73 13.78 5.49 -5.62
C ARG A 73 14.73 4.80 -6.61
N GLN A 74 14.23 3.91 -7.47
CA GLN A 74 15.05 3.24 -8.48
C GLN A 74 15.32 4.10 -9.72
N PHE A 75 14.51 5.13 -9.98
CA PHE A 75 14.65 6.02 -11.12
C PHE A 75 15.26 7.39 -10.78
N VAL A 76 15.70 7.60 -9.53
CA VAL A 76 16.53 8.77 -9.17
C VAL A 76 18.00 8.35 -9.22
N PRO A 77 18.84 8.97 -10.09
CA PRO A 77 20.29 8.88 -9.94
C PRO A 77 20.66 9.37 -8.54
N VAL A 78 21.39 8.54 -7.81
CA VAL A 78 21.68 8.73 -6.39
C VAL A 78 22.76 9.80 -6.23
N ASP A 79 22.38 11.02 -5.88
CA ASP A 79 23.21 11.87 -5.03
C ASP A 79 22.72 11.70 -3.59
N ASN A 80 23.29 10.66 -2.98
CA ASN A 80 23.53 10.43 -1.55
C ASN A 80 22.51 10.96 -0.51
N VAL A 81 21.59 10.09 -0.06
CA VAL A 81 21.05 10.17 1.32
C VAL A 81 20.93 8.76 1.89
N ASN A 82 21.88 8.45 2.76
CA ASN A 82 21.86 7.34 3.70
C ASN A 82 20.56 7.41 4.53
N GLN A 83 19.62 6.50 4.30
CA GLN A 83 18.44 6.36 5.14
C GLN A 83 18.32 4.92 5.62
N GLN A 84 19.11 4.66 6.64
CA GLN A 84 18.90 3.59 7.60
C GLN A 84 17.48 3.74 8.17
N CYS A 85 16.61 2.76 7.89
CA CYS A 85 15.59 2.33 8.84
C CYS A 85 15.52 0.81 8.73
N ASP A 86 16.59 0.22 9.25
CA ASP A 86 16.73 -1.21 9.44
C ASP A 86 16.06 -1.62 10.77
N ASN A 87 15.29 -2.70 10.69
CA ASN A 87 14.87 -3.62 11.76
C ASN A 87 14.16 -3.13 13.03
N SER A 88 12.84 -3.37 13.07
CA SER A 88 12.08 -3.92 14.21
C SER A 88 10.63 -4.14 13.77
N SER A 89 9.95 -5.28 13.90
CA SER A 89 10.30 -6.58 14.48
C SER A 89 9.42 -7.64 13.83
N LYS A 90 10.02 -8.80 13.61
CA LYS A 90 9.36 -10.08 13.35
C LYS A 90 9.03 -10.66 14.74
N SER A 91 7.76 -10.82 15.09
CA SER A 91 7.27 -11.58 16.27
C SER A 91 5.74 -11.64 16.12
N SER A 92 5.17 -12.78 15.75
CA SER A 92 4.70 -13.85 16.65
C SER A 92 3.60 -13.32 17.59
N ASP A 93 2.34 -13.61 17.28
CA ASP A 93 1.64 -14.68 18.00
C ASP A 93 0.27 -14.96 17.39
N GLU A 94 0.04 -16.25 17.26
CA GLU A 94 -1.18 -16.93 16.89
C GLU A 94 -2.00 -17.13 18.16
N SER A 95 -3.28 -16.76 18.15
CA SER A 95 -4.31 -17.25 19.08
C SER A 95 -5.68 -17.00 18.46
#